data_AF-A0A3L7SYF5-F1
#
_entry.id   AF-A0A3L7SYF5-F1
#
_cell.length_a   1.000
_cell.length_b   1.000
_cell.length_c   1.000
_cell.angle_alpha   90.00
_cell.angle_beta   90.00
_cell.angle_gamma   90.00
#
_symmetry.space_group_name_H-M   'P 1'
#
loop_
_entity.id
_entity.type
_entity.pdbx_description
1 polymer ?
#
loop_
_entity_poly.entity_id
_entity_poly.type
_entity_poly.pdbx_seq_one_letter_code
_entity_poly.pdbx_strand_id
1 'polypeptide(L)'
;MTQENIFASIPNDKTSQTDDERIRNVIPLPSPENLIRFFPVQGTPVEKLIAETRKAVKDILRGKSDKLLVVIGPCSIHDPNAATEYASKLALARKKHANDLEIVMRVYFEKPRTTVGWKGLINDP
;
A
#
# COMPACT_ATOMS: atom_id res chain seq x y z
N MET A 1 -3.42 4.52 -34.30
CA MET A 1 -3.92 5.17 -33.07
C MET A 1 -2.71 5.41 -32.20
N THR A 2 -2.20 6.64 -32.27
CA THR A 2 -0.93 7.09 -31.71
C THR A 2 -0.94 6.99 -30.19
N GLN A 3 0.14 6.45 -29.62
CA GLN A 3 0.45 6.61 -28.20
C GLN A 3 0.45 8.10 -27.88
N GLU A 4 -0.61 8.58 -27.23
CA GLU A 4 -0.60 9.91 -26.66
C GLU A 4 0.53 9.96 -25.65
N ASN A 5 1.42 10.92 -25.87
CA ASN A 5 2.61 11.16 -25.10
C ASN A 5 2.19 11.68 -23.71
N ILE A 6 1.93 10.77 -22.76
CA ILE A 6 1.58 11.10 -21.36
C ILE A 6 2.68 11.94 -20.70
N PHE A 7 3.90 11.90 -21.24
CA PHE A 7 5.01 12.77 -20.89
C PHE A 7 5.00 14.06 -21.73
N ALA A 8 3.87 14.77 -21.72
CA ALA A 8 3.83 16.15 -22.19
C ALA A 8 5.01 16.91 -21.57
N SER A 9 5.73 17.68 -22.40
CA SER A 9 6.93 18.43 -22.04
C SER A 9 6.78 19.08 -20.67
N ILE A 10 7.59 18.65 -19.70
CA ILE A 10 7.62 19.23 -18.35
C ILE A 10 7.92 20.74 -18.54
N PRO A 11 7.00 21.64 -18.18
CA PRO A 11 7.29 23.06 -18.21
C PRO A 11 8.50 23.31 -17.31
N ASN A 12 9.45 24.14 -17.76
CA ASN A 12 10.55 24.57 -16.91
C ASN A 12 9.96 25.47 -15.81
N ASP A 13 9.58 24.88 -14.68
CA ASP A 13 8.93 25.56 -13.55
C ASP A 13 9.93 26.36 -12.70
N LYS A 14 11.17 26.52 -13.19
CA LYS A 14 12.19 27.34 -12.53
C LYS A 14 11.76 28.79 -12.51
N THR A 15 11.52 29.29 -11.31
CA THR A 15 11.05 30.65 -11.03
C THR A 15 12.19 31.65 -10.88
N SER A 16 13.43 31.18 -10.65
CA SER A 16 14.61 32.04 -10.45
C SER A 16 15.93 31.29 -10.73
N GLN A 17 17.06 32.01 -10.70
CA GLN A 17 18.40 31.43 -10.89
C GLN A 17 18.84 30.55 -9.71
N THR A 18 18.26 30.76 -8.53
CA THR A 18 18.51 29.97 -7.32
C THR A 18 17.57 28.78 -7.21
N ASP A 19 16.70 28.56 -8.21
CA ASP A 19 15.69 27.51 -8.19
C ASP A 19 16.25 26.18 -8.70
N ASP A 20 15.88 25.09 -8.04
CA ASP A 20 16.28 23.72 -8.39
C ASP A 20 17.80 23.46 -8.48
N GLU A 21 18.65 24.20 -7.75
CA GLU A 21 20.12 24.09 -7.84
C GLU A 21 20.67 22.66 -7.60
N ARG A 22 19.96 21.83 -6.82
CA ARG A 22 20.34 20.45 -6.48
C ARG A 22 19.31 19.41 -6.90
N ILE A 23 18.42 19.74 -7.84
CA ILE A 23 17.39 18.83 -8.35
C ILE A 23 17.86 18.24 -9.68
N ARG A 24 17.88 16.90 -9.75
CA ARG A 24 18.24 16.20 -11.00
C ARG A 24 17.08 16.17 -12.00
N ASN A 25 15.88 15.90 -11.50
CA ASN A 25 14.66 15.83 -12.30
C ASN A 25 13.42 15.92 -11.39
N VAL A 26 12.32 16.42 -11.94
CA VAL A 26 10.99 16.39 -11.33
C VAL A 26 10.06 15.65 -12.28
N ILE A 27 9.49 14.54 -11.82
CA ILE A 27 8.61 13.70 -12.65
C ILE A 27 7.20 13.78 -12.06
N PRO A 28 6.20 14.25 -12.82
CA PRO A 28 4.81 14.21 -12.39
C PRO A 28 4.35 12.77 -12.11
N LEU A 29 3.69 12.54 -10.98
CA LEU A 29 3.09 11.26 -10.63
C LEU A 29 1.59 11.25 -10.98
N PRO A 30 1.00 10.09 -11.27
CA PRO A 30 -0.45 9.96 -11.39
C PRO A 30 -1.14 10.51 -10.13
N SER A 31 -2.22 11.27 -10.33
CA SER A 31 -3.00 11.76 -9.19
C SER A 31 -3.64 10.60 -8.42
N PRO A 32 -3.94 10.77 -7.11
CA PRO A 32 -4.70 9.78 -6.36
C PRO A 32 -6.05 9.42 -7.01
N GLU A 33 -6.71 10.39 -7.63
CA GLU A 33 -7.97 10.18 -8.36
C GLU A 33 -7.81 9.19 -9.52
N ASN A 34 -6.72 9.30 -10.30
CA ASN A 34 -6.45 8.38 -11.39
C ASN A 34 -6.33 6.95 -10.85
N LEU A 35 -5.56 6.73 -9.77
CA LEU A 35 -5.39 5.40 -9.18
C LEU A 35 -6.71 4.83 -8.64
N ILE A 36 -7.53 5.64 -7.98
CA ILE A 36 -8.84 5.21 -7.45
C ILE A 36 -9.78 4.79 -8.59
N ARG A 37 -9.74 5.48 -9.73
CA ARG A 37 -10.53 5.13 -10.92
C ARG A 37 -10.05 3.81 -11.55
N PHE A 38 -8.74 3.55 -11.58
CA PHE A 38 -8.17 2.30 -12.10
C PHE A 38 -8.42 1.09 -11.17
N PHE A 39 -8.45 1.31 -9.85
CA PHE A 39 -8.63 0.26 -8.85
C PHE A 39 -9.83 0.55 -7.93
N PRO A 40 -11.07 0.53 -8.45
CA PRO A 40 -12.24 0.86 -7.67
C PRO A 40 -12.55 -0.20 -6.61
N VAL A 41 -12.84 0.25 -5.40
CA VAL A 41 -13.22 -0.64 -4.27
C VAL A 41 -14.72 -0.59 -3.99
N GLN A 42 -15.42 0.48 -4.37
CA GLN A 42 -16.85 0.66 -4.09
C GLN A 42 -17.68 -0.49 -4.68
N GLY A 43 -18.56 -1.07 -3.86
CA GLY A 43 -19.43 -2.19 -4.23
C GLY A 43 -18.72 -3.55 -4.32
N THR A 44 -17.41 -3.61 -4.09
CA THR A 44 -16.66 -4.88 -4.14
C THR A 44 -16.67 -5.59 -2.78
N PRO A 45 -16.42 -6.90 -2.74
CA PRO A 45 -16.19 -7.62 -1.48
C PRO A 45 -15.04 -7.03 -0.62
N VAL A 46 -14.09 -6.33 -1.25
CA VAL A 46 -12.97 -5.68 -0.56
C VAL A 46 -13.45 -4.53 0.32
N GLU A 47 -14.44 -3.74 -0.12
CA GLU A 47 -15.02 -2.67 0.68
C GLU A 47 -15.61 -3.21 1.99
N LYS A 48 -16.43 -4.26 1.87
CA LYS A 48 -17.04 -4.94 3.01
C LYS A 48 -15.98 -5.49 3.96
N LEU A 49 -14.99 -6.21 3.42
CA LEU A 49 -13.89 -6.77 4.22
C LEU A 49 -13.13 -5.70 5.00
N ILE A 50 -12.82 -4.56 4.37
CA ILE A 50 -12.13 -3.44 5.03
C ILE A 50 -12.99 -2.84 6.13
N ALA A 51 -14.28 -2.58 5.86
CA ALA A 51 -15.20 -2.01 6.83
C ALA A 51 -15.38 -2.92 8.06
N GLU A 52 -15.58 -4.22 7.84
CA GLU A 52 -15.74 -5.22 8.90
C GLU A 52 -14.46 -5.39 9.71
N THR A 53 -13.30 -5.48 9.06
CA THR A 53 -12.00 -5.59 9.75
C THR A 53 -11.72 -4.35 10.60
N ARG A 54 -12.00 -3.14 10.09
CA ARG A 54 -11.85 -1.89 10.87
C ARG A 54 -12.78 -1.85 12.08
N LYS A 55 -14.01 -2.37 11.94
CA LYS A 55 -14.93 -2.51 13.07
C LYS A 55 -14.39 -3.49 14.11
N ALA A 56 -13.94 -4.68 13.69
CA ALA A 56 -13.39 -5.70 14.59
C ALA A 56 -12.17 -5.17 15.37
N VAL A 57 -11.23 -4.53 14.69
CA VAL A 57 -10.06 -3.88 15.32
C VAL A 57 -10.51 -2.81 16.33
N LYS A 58 -11.51 -1.97 15.99
CA LYS A 58 -12.04 -0.96 16.89
C LYS A 58 -12.71 -1.57 18.14
N ASP A 59 -13.42 -2.68 17.96
CA ASP A 59 -14.06 -3.39 19.07
C ASP A 59 -13.01 -3.99 20.02
N ILE A 60 -11.92 -4.58 19.49
CA ILE A 60 -10.77 -5.06 20.28
C ILE A 60 -10.11 -3.91 21.05
N LEU A 61 -9.75 -2.81 20.37
CA LEU A 61 -9.08 -1.66 21.00
C LEU A 61 -9.93 -0.97 22.07
N ARG A 62 -11.25 -1.16 22.05
CA ARG A 62 -12.19 -0.63 23.04
C ARG A 62 -12.55 -1.65 24.13
N GLY A 63 -11.94 -2.84 24.13
CA GLY A 63 -12.25 -3.92 25.06
C GLY A 63 -13.66 -4.52 24.89
N LYS A 64 -14.31 -4.31 23.74
CA LYS A 64 -15.62 -4.90 23.40
C LYS A 64 -15.50 -6.31 22.82
N SER A 65 -14.30 -6.71 22.46
CA SER A 65 -13.93 -8.07 22.06
C SER A 65 -12.63 -8.42 22.76
N ASP A 66 -12.56 -9.66 23.24
CA ASP A 66 -11.41 -10.28 23.91
C ASP A 66 -10.41 -10.92 22.93
N LYS A 67 -10.69 -10.86 21.62
CA LYS A 67 -9.79 -11.37 20.59
C LYS A 67 -8.46 -10.63 20.58
N LEU A 68 -7.39 -11.37 20.29
CA LEU A 68 -6.08 -10.78 20.06
C LEU A 68 -5.94 -10.31 18.61
N LEU A 69 -5.64 -9.02 18.42
CA LEU A 69 -5.24 -8.48 17.13
C LEU A 69 -3.82 -8.92 16.78
N VAL A 70 -3.64 -9.57 15.64
CA VAL A 70 -2.34 -10.06 15.17
C VAL A 70 -2.00 -9.44 13.81
N VAL A 71 -1.05 -8.51 13.79
CA VAL A 71 -0.51 -7.94 12.55
C VAL A 71 0.74 -8.71 12.16
N ILE A 72 0.66 -9.54 11.11
CA ILE A 72 1.72 -10.50 10.75
C ILE A 72 1.93 -10.60 9.24
N GLY A 73 3.18 -10.73 8.82
CA GLY A 73 3.55 -10.83 7.41
C GLY A 73 5.03 -10.50 7.17
N PRO A 74 5.44 -10.48 5.89
CA PRO A 74 6.80 -10.10 5.49
C PRO A 74 7.23 -8.75 6.07
N CYS A 75 8.54 -8.58 6.28
CA CYS A 75 9.07 -7.31 6.79
C CYS A 75 8.80 -6.15 5.82
N SER A 76 9.00 -6.40 4.53
CA SER A 76 8.62 -5.59 3.37
C SER A 76 8.35 -6.50 2.18
N ILE A 77 7.37 -6.15 1.34
CA ILE A 77 7.01 -6.90 0.13
C ILE A 77 7.87 -6.40 -1.02
N HIS A 78 8.59 -7.31 -1.67
CA HIS A 78 9.37 -7.06 -2.90
C HIS A 78 8.88 -7.91 -4.08
N ASP A 79 8.13 -8.99 -3.82
CA ASP A 79 7.54 -9.85 -4.84
C ASP A 79 6.01 -9.95 -4.61
N PRO A 80 5.18 -9.39 -5.51
CA PRO A 80 3.73 -9.49 -5.43
C PRO A 80 3.21 -10.94 -5.47
N ASN A 81 3.84 -11.84 -6.22
CA ASN A 81 3.37 -13.22 -6.34
C ASN A 81 3.56 -13.98 -5.03
N ALA A 82 4.75 -13.90 -4.43
CA ALA A 82 5.00 -14.47 -3.11
C ALA A 82 4.11 -13.84 -2.03
N ALA A 83 3.80 -12.53 -2.13
CA ALA A 83 2.88 -11.88 -1.21
C ALA A 83 1.46 -12.43 -1.32
N THR A 84 0.96 -12.68 -2.53
CA THR A 84 -0.36 -13.31 -2.75
C THR A 84 -0.38 -14.76 -2.25
N GLU A 85 0.67 -15.54 -2.49
CA GLU A 85 0.76 -16.91 -1.97
C GLU A 85 0.73 -16.93 -0.43
N TYR A 86 1.48 -16.02 0.21
CA TYR A 86 1.45 -15.83 1.64
C TYR A 86 0.05 -15.46 2.14
N ALA A 87 -0.62 -14.52 1.46
CA ALA A 87 -1.98 -14.09 1.80
C ALA A 87 -2.98 -15.26 1.74
N SER A 88 -2.88 -16.13 0.72
CA SER A 88 -3.73 -17.31 0.60
C SER A 88 -3.56 -18.27 1.78
N LYS A 89 -2.31 -18.52 2.21
CA LYS A 89 -2.04 -19.35 3.41
C LYS A 89 -2.54 -18.67 4.68
N LEU A 90 -2.34 -17.36 4.82
CA LEU A 90 -2.78 -16.59 5.98
C LEU A 90 -4.31 -16.54 6.10
N ALA A 91 -5.03 -16.47 4.99
CA ALA A 91 -6.49 -16.48 4.98
C ALA A 91 -7.06 -17.76 5.60
N LEU A 92 -6.44 -18.92 5.35
CA LEU A 92 -6.82 -20.19 5.99
C LEU A 92 -6.59 -20.14 7.51
N ALA A 93 -5.44 -19.59 7.95
CA ALA A 93 -5.15 -19.41 9.37
C ALA A 93 -6.12 -18.43 10.05
N ARG A 94 -6.44 -17.29 9.40
CA ARG A 94 -7.42 -16.32 9.90
C ARG A 94 -8.79 -16.98 10.13
N LYS A 95 -9.23 -17.82 9.20
CA LYS A 95 -10.49 -18.57 9.35
C LYS A 95 -10.41 -19.60 10.49
N LYS A 96 -9.31 -20.37 10.55
CA LYS A 96 -9.11 -21.41 11.57
C LYS A 96 -9.11 -20.85 12.99
N HIS A 97 -8.54 -19.67 13.20
CA HIS A 97 -8.39 -19.06 14.52
C HIS A 97 -9.37 -17.90 14.78
N ALA A 98 -10.44 -17.80 13.99
CA ALA A 98 -11.35 -16.64 14.01
C ALA A 98 -12.08 -16.42 15.34
N ASN A 99 -12.16 -17.43 16.22
CA ASN A 99 -12.78 -17.30 17.53
C ASN A 99 -11.90 -16.46 18.48
N ASP A 100 -10.58 -16.63 18.41
CA ASP A 100 -9.64 -16.06 19.37
C ASP A 100 -8.79 -14.93 18.78
N LEU A 101 -8.57 -14.94 17.45
CA LEU A 101 -7.65 -14.03 16.78
C LEU A 101 -8.34 -13.21 15.69
N GLU A 102 -7.96 -11.92 15.61
CA GLU A 102 -8.20 -11.07 14.46
C GLU A 102 -6.87 -10.89 13.71
N ILE A 103 -6.65 -11.72 12.68
CA ILE A 103 -5.39 -11.73 11.91
C ILE A 103 -5.45 -10.75 10.74
N VAL A 104 -4.51 -9.82 10.70
CA VAL A 104 -4.34 -8.82 9.63
C VAL A 104 -2.98 -8.98 8.98
N MET A 105 -2.94 -9.12 7.66
CA MET A 105 -1.68 -9.21 6.92
C MET A 105 -0.90 -7.90 7.01
N ARG A 106 0.39 -7.99 7.34
CA ARG A 106 1.34 -6.90 7.20
C ARG A 106 1.74 -6.72 5.73
N VAL A 107 1.39 -5.59 5.14
CA VAL A 107 1.65 -5.23 3.73
C VAL A 107 2.47 -3.93 3.69
N TYR A 108 3.76 -4.02 4.03
CA TYR A 108 4.68 -2.87 4.01
C TYR A 108 5.51 -2.91 2.74
N PHE A 109 5.67 -1.77 2.06
CA PHE A 109 6.39 -1.71 0.78
C PHE A 109 7.86 -1.32 0.91
N GLU A 110 8.26 -0.76 2.05
CA GLU A 110 9.61 -0.24 2.29
C GLU A 110 10.06 -0.53 3.73
N LYS A 111 11.37 -0.55 3.95
CA LYS A 111 12.00 -0.46 5.27
C LYS A 111 12.86 0.82 5.30
N PRO A 112 12.59 1.80 6.19
CA PRO A 112 13.42 2.99 6.31
C PRO A 112 14.89 2.67 6.59
N ARG A 113 15.82 3.38 5.93
CA ARG A 113 17.28 3.19 6.06
C ARG A 113 18.00 4.52 6.16
N THR A 114 19.06 4.55 6.97
CA THR A 114 20.03 5.66 7.03
C THR A 114 21.23 5.47 6.09
N THR A 115 21.39 4.26 5.53
CA THR A 115 22.40 3.93 4.54
C THR A 115 21.77 3.67 3.17
N VAL A 116 22.59 3.65 2.12
CA VAL A 116 22.15 3.25 0.77
C VAL A 116 21.62 1.80 0.80
N GLY A 117 20.54 1.57 0.04
CA GLY A 117 19.86 0.29 -0.09
C GLY A 117 18.57 0.43 -0.89
N TRP A 118 17.91 -0.69 -1.16
CA TRP A 118 16.63 -0.75 -1.88
C TRP A 118 15.57 0.17 -1.24
N LYS A 119 14.84 0.91 -2.07
CA LYS A 119 13.90 1.96 -1.65
C LYS A 119 12.45 1.48 -1.53
N GLY A 120 12.22 0.18 -1.67
CA GLY A 120 10.91 -0.41 -1.53
C GLY A 120 10.13 -0.46 -2.85
N LEU A 121 9.09 -1.29 -2.87
CA LEU A 121 8.34 -1.65 -4.08
C LEU A 121 7.59 -0.47 -4.72
N ILE A 122 7.29 0.60 -3.98
CA ILE A 122 6.67 1.80 -4.55
C ILE A 122 7.70 2.64 -5.30
N ASN A 123 8.89 2.80 -4.73
CA ASN A 123 9.91 3.73 -5.24
C ASN A 123 10.88 3.08 -6.23
N ASP A 124 11.08 1.76 -6.12
CA ASP A 124 12.05 0.96 -6.88
C ASP A 124 11.47 -0.47 -7.10
N PRO A 125 10.39 -0.61 -7.90
CA PRO A 125 9.63 -1.85 -8.08
C PRO A 125 10.38 -2.98 -8.79
#